data_AF-K1S5N5-F1
#
_entry.id   AF-K1S5N5-F1
#
_cell.length_a   1.000
_cell.length_b   1.000
_cell.length_c   1.000
_cell.angle_alpha   90.00
_cell.angle_beta   90.00
_cell.angle_gamma   90.00
#
_symmetry.space_group_name_H-M   'P 1'
#
loop_
_entity.id
_entity.type
_entity.pdbx_description
1 polymer ?
#
loop_
_entity_poly.entity_id
_entity_poly.type
_entity_poly.pdbx_seq_one_letter_code
_entity_poly.pdbx_strand_id
1 'polypeptide(L)'
;SLVRKSDVLDEEVSVYGIADGSRYVQIDNLSGLEGNKVYISAPYADKYRLAVGDTFTLDEKYESKQYTFTVAGIYDRCQSIAVFLPMDHYRDIFDLDADAFSGFLSDTEITDIDEDNVATVITERDITKMADQLDHSMGSYMTYFQYLCVLLSAVLIYLLTKLIIEKNENAISMVKI
;
A
#
# COMPACT_ATOMS: atom_id res chain seq x y z
N SER A 1 7.28 7.96 10.29
CA SER A 1 7.29 6.67 9.59
C SER A 1 8.62 5.97 9.87
N LEU A 2 8.64 4.64 9.82
CA LEU A 2 9.85 3.85 9.97
C LEU A 2 10.20 3.16 8.65
N VAL A 3 11.37 2.52 8.59
CA VAL A 3 11.88 1.83 7.40
C VAL A 3 12.13 0.38 7.72
N ARG A 4 11.60 -0.53 6.90
CA ARG A 4 11.97 -1.94 6.92
C ARG A 4 13.10 -2.14 5.91
N LYS A 5 14.32 -2.33 6.43
CA LYS A 5 15.47 -2.69 5.59
C LYS A 5 15.30 -4.10 5.05
N SER A 6 15.61 -4.26 3.76
CA SER A 6 15.61 -5.54 3.05
C SER A 6 16.82 -5.57 2.11
N ASP A 7 17.26 -6.77 1.73
CA ASP A 7 18.43 -6.95 0.84
C ASP A 7 18.26 -6.28 -0.54
N VAL A 8 17.02 -5.98 -0.94
CA VAL A 8 16.69 -5.45 -2.27
C VAL A 8 16.27 -3.97 -2.24
N LEU A 9 15.44 -3.57 -1.27
CA LEU A 9 14.92 -2.22 -1.19
C LEU A 9 14.43 -1.91 0.23
N ASP A 10 14.79 -0.72 0.70
CA ASP A 10 14.25 -0.14 1.93
C ASP A 10 12.79 0.29 1.72
N GLU A 11 11.88 -0.30 2.49
CA GLU A 11 10.45 0.03 2.41
C GLU A 11 10.02 0.91 3.56
N GLU A 12 9.31 2.00 3.25
CA GLU A 12 8.71 2.86 4.26
C GLU A 12 7.45 2.21 4.84
N VAL A 13 7.43 2.10 6.17
CA VAL A 13 6.34 1.53 6.95
C VAL A 13 5.71 2.65 7.77
N SER A 14 4.41 2.88 7.54
CA SER A 14 3.65 3.84 8.34
C SER A 14 3.33 3.26 9.70
N VAL A 15 3.64 3.99 10.76
CA VAL A 15 3.38 3.58 12.14
C VAL A 15 2.31 4.51 12.71
N TYR A 16 1.22 3.94 13.20
CA TYR A 16 0.06 4.68 13.68
C TYR A 16 -0.19 4.38 15.16
N GLY A 17 -0.10 5.42 15.99
CA GLY A 17 -0.70 5.43 17.33
C GLY A 17 -2.19 5.73 17.21
N ILE A 18 -3.04 4.82 17.68
CA ILE A 18 -4.50 4.97 17.61
C ILE A 18 -5.04 5.21 19.01
N ALA A 19 -5.84 6.26 19.16
CA ALA A 19 -6.54 6.57 20.39
C ALA A 19 -7.63 5.52 20.68
N ASP A 20 -7.88 5.26 21.96
CA ASP A 20 -8.89 4.29 22.37
C ASP A 20 -10.29 4.68 21.88
N GLY A 21 -11.08 3.69 21.45
CA GLY A 21 -12.43 3.92 20.94
C GLY A 21 -12.53 4.68 19.60
N SER A 22 -11.46 4.74 18.80
CA SER A 22 -11.48 5.37 17.48
C SER A 22 -12.61 4.84 16.59
N ARG A 23 -13.42 5.75 16.03
CA ARG A 23 -14.49 5.39 15.08
C ARG A 23 -13.94 4.90 13.74
N TYR A 24 -12.76 5.37 13.35
CA TYR A 24 -12.19 5.18 12.01
C TYR A 24 -11.24 4.00 11.92
N VAL A 25 -10.58 3.63 13.01
CA VAL A 25 -9.70 2.46 13.09
C VAL A 25 -10.21 1.54 14.17
N GLN A 26 -10.93 0.50 13.74
CA GLN A 26 -11.57 -0.47 14.63
C GLN A 26 -10.72 -1.73 14.70
N ILE A 27 -9.83 -1.77 15.70
CA ILE A 27 -9.00 -2.93 16.00
C ILE A 27 -9.41 -3.45 17.38
N ASP A 28 -9.91 -4.69 17.41
CA ASP A 28 -10.34 -5.33 18.65
C ASP A 28 -9.14 -5.51 19.61
N ASN A 29 -9.34 -5.20 20.89
CA ASN A 29 -8.33 -5.32 21.95
C ASN A 29 -7.01 -4.55 21.69
N LEU A 30 -7.03 -3.47 20.90
CA LEU A 30 -5.83 -2.65 20.70
C LEU A 30 -5.29 -2.12 22.04
N SER A 31 -6.15 -1.53 22.86
CA SER A 31 -5.81 -0.91 24.16
C SER A 31 -5.36 -1.91 25.22
N GLY A 32 -5.58 -3.21 25.00
CA GLY A 32 -5.12 -4.29 25.89
C GLY A 32 -3.77 -4.90 25.47
N LEU A 33 -3.11 -4.33 24.46
CA LEU A 33 -1.75 -4.73 24.10
C LEU A 33 -0.79 -4.32 25.21
N GLU A 34 0.16 -5.19 25.53
CA GLU A 34 1.22 -4.92 26.49
C GLU A 34 2.60 -5.02 25.82
N GLY A 35 3.50 -4.10 26.18
CA GLY A 35 4.87 -4.05 25.66
C GLY A 35 4.93 -3.72 24.17
N ASN A 36 5.90 -4.31 23.47
CA ASN A 36 6.17 -4.03 22.04
C ASN A 36 5.27 -4.81 21.07
N LYS A 37 4.06 -5.16 21.52
CA LYS A 37 3.09 -5.90 20.71
C LYS A 37 2.31 -4.93 19.82
N VAL A 38 2.16 -5.27 18.55
CA VAL A 38 1.53 -4.40 17.54
C VAL A 38 0.62 -5.18 16.61
N TYR A 39 -0.36 -4.49 16.03
CA TYR A 39 -1.10 -5.00 14.88
C TYR A 39 -0.40 -4.57 13.60
N ILE A 40 -0.40 -5.45 12.61
CA ILE A 40 0.16 -5.15 11.29
C ILE A 40 -0.94 -5.20 10.24
N SER A 41 -0.82 -4.44 9.16
CA SER A 41 -1.76 -4.54 8.04
C SER A 41 -1.61 -5.88 7.31
N ALA A 42 -2.71 -6.39 6.74
CA ALA A 42 -2.69 -7.62 5.94
C ALA A 42 -1.64 -7.59 4.80
N PRO A 43 -1.49 -6.50 4.02
CA PRO A 43 -0.44 -6.41 3.00
C PRO A 43 0.98 -6.53 3.57
N TYR A 44 1.23 -6.00 4.77
CA TYR A 44 2.55 -6.13 5.42
C TYR A 44 2.81 -7.57 5.87
N ALA A 45 1.80 -8.21 6.48
CA ALA A 45 1.85 -9.61 6.88
C ALA A 45 2.12 -10.51 5.67
N ASP A 46 1.39 -10.33 4.58
CA ASP A 46 1.53 -11.13 3.36
C ASP A 46 2.88 -10.92 2.69
N LYS A 47 3.34 -9.67 2.59
CA LYS A 47 4.60 -9.32 1.93
C LYS A 47 5.80 -9.94 2.63
N TYR A 48 5.84 -9.84 3.95
CA TYR A 48 6.95 -10.33 4.77
C TYR A 48 6.71 -11.72 5.35
N ARG A 49 5.57 -12.35 5.03
CA ARG A 49 5.13 -13.66 5.51
C ARG A 49 5.17 -13.77 7.04
N LEU A 50 4.71 -12.72 7.71
CA LEU A 50 4.65 -12.62 9.17
C LEU A 50 3.31 -13.16 9.68
N ALA A 51 3.36 -13.98 10.72
CA ALA A 51 2.21 -14.49 11.43
C ALA A 51 2.11 -13.88 12.84
N VAL A 52 0.96 -14.09 13.49
CA VAL A 52 0.77 -13.71 14.90
C VAL A 52 1.79 -14.45 15.78
N GLY A 53 2.51 -13.70 16.61
CA GLY A 53 3.60 -14.18 17.46
C GLY A 53 5.00 -13.94 16.89
N ASP A 54 5.13 -13.61 15.60
CA ASP A 54 6.42 -13.32 15.01
C ASP A 54 6.97 -11.97 15.46
N THR A 55 8.30 -11.85 15.40
CA THR A 55 9.00 -10.60 15.72
C THR A 55 9.63 -10.00 14.47
N PHE A 56 9.61 -8.67 14.39
CA PHE A 56 10.22 -7.95 13.29
C PHE A 56 10.81 -6.63 13.79
N THR A 57 11.75 -6.08 13.03
CA THR A 57 12.50 -4.88 13.39
C THR A 57 12.27 -3.80 12.33
N LEU A 58 12.06 -2.58 12.79
CA LEU A 58 11.95 -1.40 11.96
C LEU A 58 13.06 -0.42 12.35
N ASP A 59 13.70 0.18 11.35
CA ASP A 59 14.75 1.17 11.49
C ASP A 59 14.17 2.57 11.35
N GLU A 60 14.73 3.54 12.05
CA GLU A 60 14.43 4.95 11.80
C GLU A 60 15.08 5.43 10.49
N LYS A 61 14.37 6.26 9.73
CA LYS A 61 14.80 6.68 8.38
C LYS A 61 16.10 7.49 8.39
N TYR A 62 16.28 8.32 9.41
CA TYR A 62 17.40 9.27 9.52
C TYR A 62 18.31 9.02 10.71
N GLU A 63 17.88 8.21 11.69
CA GLU A 63 18.66 7.87 12.88
C GLU A 63 19.04 6.39 12.89
N SER A 64 20.09 6.03 13.63
CA SER A 64 20.49 4.63 13.82
C SER A 64 19.72 3.95 14.97
N LYS A 65 18.44 4.28 15.11
CA LYS A 65 17.54 3.66 16.09
C LYS A 65 16.80 2.50 15.44
N GLN A 66 16.67 1.41 16.20
CA GLN A 66 15.97 0.20 15.79
C GLN A 66 14.92 -0.16 16.82
N TYR A 67 13.73 -0.46 16.32
CA TYR A 67 12.57 -0.81 17.14
C TYR A 67 12.15 -2.24 16.80
N THR A 68 12.09 -3.11 17.81
CA THR A 68 11.66 -4.51 17.63
C THR A 68 10.26 -4.69 18.17
N PHE A 69 9.37 -5.18 17.32
CA PHE A 69 7.95 -5.38 17.59
C PHE A 69 7.57 -6.85 17.47
N THR A 70 6.51 -7.23 18.17
CA THR A 70 5.89 -8.57 18.09
C THR A 70 4.49 -8.45 17.51
N VAL A 71 4.15 -9.30 16.54
CA VAL A 71 2.84 -9.30 15.91
C VAL A 71 1.80 -9.87 16.88
N ALA A 72 0.87 -9.05 17.35
CA ALA A 72 -0.26 -9.48 18.15
C ALA A 72 -1.48 -9.86 17.31
N GLY A 73 -1.62 -9.26 16.13
CA GLY A 73 -2.72 -9.53 15.22
C GLY A 73 -2.53 -8.87 13.86
N ILE A 74 -3.41 -9.22 12.92
CA ILE A 74 -3.39 -8.72 11.55
C ILE A 74 -4.69 -7.95 11.32
N TYR A 75 -4.56 -6.72 10.81
CA TYR A 75 -5.67 -5.83 10.48
C TYR A 75 -5.90 -5.84 8.97
N ASP A 76 -7.06 -6.33 8.55
CA ASP A 76 -7.42 -6.55 7.14
C ASP A 76 -8.11 -5.35 6.46
N ARG A 77 -8.56 -4.36 7.24
CA ARG A 77 -9.21 -3.14 6.72
C ARG A 77 -8.22 -2.03 6.35
N CYS A 78 -6.94 -2.38 6.19
CA CYS A 78 -5.89 -1.46 5.74
C CYS A 78 -5.16 -2.08 4.54
N GLN A 79 -5.17 -1.35 3.42
CA GLN A 79 -4.54 -1.78 2.15
C GLN A 79 -3.13 -1.20 1.95
N SER A 80 -2.60 -0.45 2.92
CA SER A 80 -1.23 0.09 2.89
C SER A 80 -0.29 -0.72 3.79
N ILE A 81 1.01 -0.51 3.66
CA ILE A 81 2.03 -1.08 4.54
C ILE A 81 2.05 -0.28 5.84
N ALA A 82 1.47 -0.84 6.90
CA ALA A 82 1.22 -0.12 8.14
C ALA A 82 1.31 -1.00 9.39
N VAL A 83 1.70 -0.36 10.50
CA VAL A 83 1.75 -0.93 11.84
C VAL A 83 0.90 -0.06 12.78
N PHE A 84 0.08 -0.70 13.61
CA PHE A 84 -0.87 -0.06 14.51
C PHE A 84 -0.59 -0.45 15.95
N LEU A 85 -0.62 0.54 16.84
CA LEU A 85 -0.40 0.38 18.27
C LEU A 85 -1.25 1.38 19.06
N PRO A 86 -1.47 1.16 20.35
CA PRO A 86 -2.12 2.14 21.22
C PRO A 86 -1.37 3.47 21.20
N MET A 87 -2.11 4.58 21.28
CA MET A 87 -1.51 5.92 21.32
C MET A 87 -0.50 6.08 22.47
N ASP A 88 -0.81 5.53 23.64
CA ASP A 88 0.08 5.62 24.81
C ASP A 88 1.42 4.92 24.54
N HIS A 89 1.37 3.70 24.00
CA HIS A 89 2.57 2.97 23.61
C HIS A 89 3.35 3.68 22.50
N TYR A 90 2.64 4.34 21.57
CA TYR A 90 3.29 5.09 20.50
C TYR A 90 4.11 6.24 21.09
N ARG A 91 3.53 6.98 22.03
CA ARG A 91 4.21 8.07 22.72
C ARG A 91 5.41 7.57 23.51
N ASP A 92 5.26 6.46 24.24
CA ASP A 92 6.35 5.86 25.02
C ASP A 92 7.52 5.38 24.14
N ILE A 93 7.23 4.75 22.99
CA ILE A 93 8.26 4.20 22.10
C ILE A 93 9.04 5.30 21.38
N PHE A 94 8.36 6.39 21.00
CA PHE A 94 8.96 7.51 20.28
C PHE A 94 9.38 8.68 21.18
N ASP A 95 9.31 8.52 22.51
CA ASP A 95 9.66 9.54 23.51
C ASP A 95 8.94 10.88 23.26
N LEU A 96 7.63 10.80 23.05
CA LEU A 96 6.75 11.93 22.79
C LEU A 96 5.97 12.34 24.04
N ASP A 97 5.59 13.61 24.12
CA ASP A 97 4.77 14.12 25.22
C ASP A 97 3.40 13.41 25.30
N ALA A 98 2.85 13.33 26.51
CA ALA A 98 1.58 12.65 26.79
C ALA A 98 0.38 13.20 25.99
N ASP A 99 0.44 14.45 25.55
CA ASP A 99 -0.61 15.10 24.75
C ASP A 99 -0.23 15.20 23.26
N ALA A 100 0.93 14.66 22.86
CA ALA A 100 1.39 14.74 21.48
C ALA A 100 0.48 13.91 20.56
N PHE A 101 0.03 14.53 19.47
CA PHE A 101 -0.64 13.87 18.35
C PHE A 101 -0.17 14.56 17.05
N SER A 102 -0.22 13.84 15.94
CA SER A 102 0.25 14.35 14.65
C SER A 102 -0.82 14.32 13.55
N GLY A 103 -2.05 13.92 13.88
CA GLY A 103 -3.12 13.83 12.90
C GLY A 103 -4.48 13.60 13.51
N PHE A 104 -5.51 14.09 12.82
CA PHE A 104 -6.90 13.92 13.17
C PHE A 104 -7.68 13.30 12.02
N LEU A 105 -8.67 12.48 12.38
CA LEU A 105 -9.67 11.94 11.47
C LEU A 105 -11.02 12.48 11.93
N SER A 106 -11.71 13.18 11.03
CA SER A 106 -13.00 13.80 11.30
C SER A 106 -13.90 13.68 10.07
N ASP A 107 -15.20 13.55 10.30
CA ASP A 107 -16.25 13.59 9.27
C ASP A 107 -16.71 15.02 8.99
N THR A 108 -16.39 15.95 9.88
CA THR A 108 -16.62 17.39 9.70
C THR A 108 -15.31 18.16 9.63
N GLU A 109 -15.37 19.36 9.04
CA GLU A 109 -14.26 20.29 9.09
C GLU A 109 -13.89 20.62 10.55
N ILE A 110 -12.59 20.57 10.83
CA ILE A 110 -12.04 20.86 12.15
C ILE A 110 -11.87 22.37 12.23
N THR A 111 -12.59 23.03 13.15
CA THR A 111 -12.65 24.51 13.25
C THR A 111 -12.09 25.04 14.57
N ASP A 112 -11.70 24.13 15.44
CA ASP A 112 -11.19 24.35 16.80
C ASP A 112 -9.66 24.32 16.86
N ILE A 113 -8.99 24.13 15.72
CA ILE A 113 -7.54 24.23 15.58
C ILE A 113 -7.22 25.43 14.70
N ASP A 114 -6.29 26.25 15.16
CA ASP A 114 -5.76 27.38 14.38
C ASP A 114 -5.14 26.87 13.06
N GLU A 115 -5.49 27.47 11.93
CA GLU A 115 -5.00 27.09 10.60
C GLU A 115 -3.48 27.09 10.52
N ASP A 116 -2.80 27.98 11.27
CA ASP A 116 -1.34 28.05 11.34
C ASP A 116 -0.70 26.81 11.97
N ASN A 117 -1.47 26.04 12.76
CA ASN A 117 -1.03 24.77 13.34
C ASN A 117 -1.38 23.56 12.45
N VAL A 118 -2.07 23.78 11.33
CA VAL A 118 -2.48 22.71 10.42
C VAL A 118 -1.52 22.64 9.24
N ALA A 119 -0.61 21.67 9.27
CA ALA A 119 0.37 21.50 8.20
C ALA A 119 -0.25 21.08 6.86
N THR A 120 -1.29 20.24 6.87
CA THR A 120 -1.97 19.77 5.66
C THR A 120 -3.37 19.25 6.01
N VAL A 121 -4.37 19.64 5.21
CA VAL A 121 -5.71 19.06 5.23
C VAL A 121 -5.88 18.22 3.98
N ILE A 122 -6.28 16.95 4.14
CA ILE A 122 -6.58 16.05 3.02
C ILE A 122 -8.06 15.70 3.10
N THR A 123 -8.84 16.11 2.10
CA THR A 123 -10.25 15.74 2.00
C THR A 123 -10.46 14.57 1.03
N GLU A 124 -11.59 13.87 1.15
CA GLU A 124 -11.99 12.83 0.17
C GLU A 124 -12.04 13.40 -1.25
N ARG A 125 -12.44 14.66 -1.39
CA ARG A 125 -12.50 15.34 -2.69
C ARG A 125 -11.12 15.53 -3.31
N ASP A 126 -10.09 15.74 -2.51
CA ASP A 126 -8.73 15.91 -3.02
C ASP A 126 -8.17 14.60 -3.57
N ILE A 127 -8.47 13.47 -2.91
CA ILE A 127 -8.11 12.13 -3.39
C ILE A 127 -8.91 11.75 -4.64
N THR A 128 -10.23 11.93 -4.62
CA THR A 128 -11.09 11.60 -5.76
C THR A 128 -10.79 12.45 -6.99
N LYS A 129 -10.50 13.74 -6.83
CA LYS A 129 -10.05 14.58 -7.96
C LYS A 129 -8.75 14.09 -8.58
N MET A 130 -7.78 13.65 -7.78
CA MET A 130 -6.54 13.08 -8.30
C MET A 130 -6.81 11.78 -9.04
N ALA A 131 -7.66 10.91 -8.48
CA ALA A 131 -8.08 9.66 -9.12
C ALA A 131 -8.82 9.92 -10.45
N ASP A 132 -9.77 10.84 -10.46
CA ASP A 132 -10.51 11.25 -11.66
C ASP A 132 -9.59 11.82 -12.74
N GLN A 133 -8.56 12.59 -12.36
CA GLN A 133 -7.57 13.11 -13.31
C GLN A 133 -6.67 12.00 -13.88
N LEU A 134 -6.26 11.06 -13.04
CA LEU A 134 -5.52 9.89 -13.50
C LEU A 134 -6.37 9.04 -14.44
N ASP A 135 -7.64 8.78 -14.11
CA ASP A 135 -8.57 8.04 -14.97
C ASP A 135 -8.83 8.78 -16.29
N HIS A 136 -9.03 10.10 -16.25
CA HIS A 136 -9.27 10.87 -17.46
C HIS A 136 -8.04 10.94 -18.38
N SER A 137 -6.85 11.12 -17.80
CA SER A 137 -5.60 11.15 -18.56
C SER A 137 -5.24 9.77 -19.10
N MET A 138 -5.16 8.75 -18.24
CA MET A 138 -4.78 7.38 -18.63
C MET A 138 -5.85 6.69 -19.46
N GLY A 139 -7.13 6.85 -19.14
CA GLY A 139 -8.24 6.14 -19.80
C GLY A 139 -8.36 6.45 -21.29
N SER A 140 -8.16 7.72 -21.66
CA SER A 140 -8.13 8.11 -23.08
C SER A 140 -6.91 7.51 -23.79
N TYR A 141 -5.71 7.59 -23.21
CA TYR A 141 -4.49 6.99 -23.78
C TYR A 141 -4.57 5.46 -23.88
N MET A 142 -5.20 4.80 -22.90
CA MET A 142 -5.36 3.35 -22.87
C MET A 142 -6.22 2.84 -24.04
N THR A 143 -7.21 3.62 -24.46
CA THR A 143 -8.05 3.29 -25.63
C THR A 143 -7.21 3.29 -26.93
N TYR A 144 -6.35 4.29 -27.12
CA TYR A 144 -5.44 4.32 -28.27
C TYR A 144 -4.43 3.17 -28.23
N PHE A 145 -3.91 2.87 -27.04
CA PHE A 145 -2.99 1.75 -26.82
C PHE A 145 -3.66 0.41 -27.15
N GLN A 146 -4.93 0.23 -26.80
CA GLN A 146 -5.69 -0.97 -27.16
C GLN A 146 -5.79 -1.15 -28.68
N TYR A 147 -6.11 -0.11 -29.44
CA TYR A 147 -6.15 -0.20 -30.91
C TYR A 147 -4.78 -0.56 -31.50
N LEU A 148 -3.70 0.00 -30.96
CA LEU A 148 -2.34 -0.36 -31.34
C LEU A 148 -2.04 -1.84 -31.06
N CYS A 149 -2.41 -2.35 -29.89
CA CYS A 149 -2.23 -3.76 -29.53
C CYS A 149 -3.02 -4.70 -30.45
N VAL A 150 -4.25 -4.34 -30.84
CA VAL A 150 -5.06 -5.12 -31.78
C VAL A 150 -4.43 -5.15 -33.18
N LEU A 151 -3.89 -4.02 -33.65
CA LEU A 151 -3.19 -3.96 -34.93
C LEU A 151 -1.92 -4.82 -34.90
N LEU A 152 -1.11 -4.71 -33.84
CA LEU A 152 0.07 -5.53 -33.65
C LEU A 152 -0.27 -7.03 -33.57
N SER A 153 -1.36 -7.41 -32.90
CA SER A 153 -1.77 -8.81 -32.84
C SER A 153 -2.17 -9.35 -34.21
N ALA A 154 -2.85 -8.56 -35.04
CA ALA A 154 -3.17 -8.95 -36.42
C ALA A 154 -1.91 -9.16 -37.27
N VAL A 155 -0.90 -8.28 -37.13
CA VAL A 155 0.40 -8.45 -37.81
C VAL A 155 1.11 -9.71 -37.34
N LEU A 156 1.11 -10.00 -36.04
CA LEU A 156 1.71 -11.22 -35.49
C LEU A 156 1.00 -12.48 -35.99
N ILE A 157 -0.33 -12.51 -36.02
CA ILE A 157 -1.10 -13.63 -36.57
C ILE A 157 -0.78 -13.84 -38.05
N TYR A 158 -0.69 -12.77 -38.83
CA TYR A 158 -0.31 -12.84 -40.24
C TYR A 158 1.08 -13.46 -40.43
N LEU A 159 2.08 -12.97 -39.68
CA LEU A 159 3.45 -13.50 -39.76
C LEU A 159 3.53 -14.97 -39.34
N LEU A 160 2.87 -15.35 -38.24
CA LEU A 160 2.82 -16.73 -37.79
C LEU A 160 2.15 -17.63 -38.82
N THR A 161 1.01 -17.21 -39.38
CA THR A 161 0.30 -17.95 -40.43
C THR A 161 1.18 -18.10 -41.67
N LYS A 162 1.86 -17.04 -42.10
CA LYS A 162 2.80 -17.07 -43.23
C LYS A 162 3.93 -18.06 -43.00
N LEU A 163 4.56 -18.03 -41.83
CA LEU A 163 5.63 -18.97 -41.46
C LEU A 163 5.14 -20.42 -41.43
N ILE A 164 3.93 -20.67 -40.93
CA ILE A 164 3.33 -22.02 -40.93
C ILE A 164 3.09 -22.51 -42.36
N ILE A 165 2.61 -21.64 -43.25
CA ILE A 165 2.40 -21.97 -44.67
C ILE A 165 3.74 -22.26 -45.35
N GLU A 166 4.72 -21.38 -45.23
CA GLU A 166 6.07 -21.55 -45.81
C GLU A 166 6.72 -22.86 -45.34
N LYS A 167 6.55 -23.21 -44.05
CA LYS A 167 7.11 -24.44 -43.49
C LYS A 167 6.39 -25.72 -43.98
N ASN A 168 5.09 -25.64 -44.28
CA ASN A 168 4.27 -26.80 -44.69
C ASN A 168 3.98 -26.86 -46.19
N GLU A 169 4.55 -25.96 -47.00
CA GLU A 169 4.28 -25.83 -48.43
C GLU A 169 4.43 -27.17 -49.19
N ASN A 170 5.48 -27.94 -48.89
CA ASN A 170 5.72 -29.25 -49.48
C ASN A 170 4.63 -30.28 -49.14
N ALA A 171 4.16 -30.30 -47.88
CA ALA A 171 3.10 -31.22 -47.44
C ALA A 171 1.76 -30.85 -48.07
N ILE A 172 1.46 -29.56 -48.21
CA ILE A 172 0.24 -29.05 -48.88
C ILE A 172 0.27 -29.40 -50.37
N SER A 173 1.42 -29.26 -51.03
CA SER A 173 1.60 -29.61 -52.45
C SER A 173 1.33 -31.09 -52.75
N MET A 174 1.75 -31.99 -51.86
CA MET A 174 1.54 -33.45 -51.99
C MET A 174 0.06 -33.87 -51.86
N VAL A 175 -0.75 -33.14 -51.08
CA VAL A 175 -2.20 -33.41 -50.91
C VAL A 175 -3.04 -32.87 -52.08
N LYS A 176 -2.46 -32.00 -52.91
CA LYS A 176 -3.17 -31.37 -54.04
C LYS A 176 -3.32 -32.29 -55.27
N ILE A 177 -2.62 -33.44 -55.29
CA ILE A 177 -2.71 -34.49 -56.32
C ILE A 177 -3.86 -35.44 -55.99
#